data_AF-E3MQD3-F1
#
_entry.id   AF-E3MQD3-F1
#
_cell.length_a   1.000
_cell.length_b   1.000
_cell.length_c   1.000
_cell.angle_alpha   90.00
_cell.angle_beta   90.00
_cell.angle_gamma   90.00
#
_symmetry.space_group_name_H-M   'P 1'
#
loop_
_entity.id
_entity.type
_entity.pdbx_description
1 polymer ?
#
loop_
_entity_poly.entity_id
_entity_poly.type
_entity_poly.pdbx_seq_one_letter_code
_entity_poly.pdbx_strand_id
1 'polypeptide(L)'
;MFKLVLICLSPLLVNSYVHRSASYPICLSETNNACQEEMKKKNETLARISYYYPPLTDSLKNYTEQCRDVMECASGLECFKGKPQWEIFRTSCDDVGTRSYYFDTCIYQILKKIYSNDHNCTAGFSFENLFTADTIFKKEKQCVLNIGQRVCKTDDFNFLQNNYDELIELYTNNPTSGIDRWDHPSGKFYMMHCDVLRSDFVQKSVGIMVSSVNQENVNVKKLLEIAQITQKCTHKSPFVYGNSNYYNIWIKYAQTIVAVMTNVFKHRPTLSQYQCLTSLKSYDFFREVVQCMDAGNVKKCVWFFINLYCQEEIMADSKNQTVTWAPHKESNVPDVSFSMFKNNQRHKFVFTVSNN
;
A
#
# COMPACT_ATOMS: atom_id res chain seq x y z
N MET A 1 25.26 12.47 14.57
CA MET A 1 25.40 12.49 13.10
C MET A 1 25.57 11.07 12.54
N PHE A 2 24.63 10.16 12.85
CA PHE A 2 24.59 8.76 12.38
C PHE A 2 23.15 8.28 12.56
N LYS A 3 22.27 8.55 11.57
CA LYS A 3 20.94 7.93 11.45
C LYS A 3 20.21 8.21 10.12
N LEU A 4 20.87 8.87 9.15
CA LEU A 4 20.20 9.38 7.94
C LEU A 4 20.59 8.69 6.62
N VAL A 5 21.37 7.61 6.65
CA VAL A 5 21.90 6.98 5.42
C VAL A 5 21.23 5.65 5.06
N LEU A 6 20.33 5.12 5.89
CA LEU A 6 19.69 3.80 5.64
C LEU A 6 18.30 3.85 4.98
N ILE A 7 17.72 5.03 4.70
CA ILE A 7 16.31 5.14 4.25
C ILE A 7 16.18 5.62 2.79
N CYS A 8 17.26 5.99 2.11
CA CYS A 8 17.22 6.37 0.69
C CYS A 8 17.31 5.19 -0.30
N LEU A 9 17.36 3.93 0.18
CA LEU A 9 17.44 2.72 -0.66
C LEU A 9 16.15 1.90 -0.75
N SER A 10 15.03 2.41 -0.21
CA SER A 10 13.74 1.70 -0.25
C SER A 10 12.75 2.15 -1.35
N PRO A 11 13.18 2.53 -2.57
CA PRO A 11 12.36 2.28 -3.74
C PRO A 11 13.06 1.21 -4.59
N LEU A 12 12.39 0.09 -4.89
CA LEU A 12 12.66 -0.86 -6.01
C LEU A 12 12.75 -2.35 -5.66
N LEU A 13 12.62 -2.79 -4.40
CA LEU A 13 12.33 -4.21 -4.16
C LEU A 13 10.82 -4.44 -4.29
N VAL A 14 10.39 -4.61 -5.54
CA VAL A 14 9.04 -5.04 -5.92
C VAL A 14 8.89 -6.49 -5.46
N ASN A 15 8.48 -6.62 -4.21
CA ASN A 15 8.16 -7.89 -3.61
C ASN A 15 6.63 -7.96 -3.50
N SER A 16 5.97 -8.08 -4.65
CA SER A 16 4.55 -8.45 -4.74
C SER A 16 4.41 -9.91 -4.33
N TYR A 17 4.68 -10.19 -3.06
CA TYR A 17 4.51 -11.52 -2.49
C TYR A 17 3.10 -11.66 -1.97
N VAL A 18 2.46 -12.74 -2.37
CA VAL A 18 1.39 -13.34 -1.58
C VAL A 18 2.05 -13.93 -0.33
N HIS A 19 1.98 -13.23 0.80
CA HIS A 19 2.43 -13.81 2.06
C HIS A 19 1.25 -14.58 2.66
N ARG A 20 1.28 -15.90 2.57
CA ARG A 20 0.40 -16.74 3.40
C ARG A 20 0.91 -16.66 4.84
N SER A 21 0.03 -16.49 5.83
CA SER A 21 0.44 -16.17 7.21
C SER A 21 1.59 -17.06 7.71
N ALA A 22 2.51 -16.44 8.46
CA ALA A 22 3.77 -17.03 8.96
C ALA A 22 3.55 -18.14 10.02
N SER A 23 2.73 -19.14 9.72
CA SER A 23 2.67 -20.37 10.48
C SER A 23 3.45 -21.46 9.72
N TYR A 24 4.27 -22.20 10.44
CA TYR A 24 5.15 -23.23 9.88
C TYR A 24 4.33 -24.42 9.34
N PRO A 25 4.74 -25.06 8.24
CA PRO A 25 4.11 -26.30 7.77
C PRO A 25 3.97 -27.30 8.93
N ILE A 26 2.77 -27.82 9.13
CA ILE A 26 2.53 -28.88 10.13
C ILE A 26 2.70 -30.23 9.45
N CYS A 27 2.90 -31.30 10.22
CA CYS A 27 3.02 -32.66 9.69
C CYS A 27 4.14 -32.87 8.66
N LEU A 28 5.14 -31.98 8.57
CA LEU A 28 6.12 -32.03 7.48
C LEU A 28 6.91 -33.35 7.50
N SER A 29 7.30 -33.83 8.68
CA SER A 29 8.05 -35.09 8.81
C SER A 29 7.18 -36.28 8.44
N GLU A 30 5.93 -36.30 8.90
CA GLU A 30 4.96 -37.36 8.65
C GLU A 30 4.63 -37.45 7.16
N THR A 31 4.40 -36.30 6.50
CA THR A 31 4.18 -36.22 5.06
C THR A 31 5.41 -36.70 4.27
N ASN A 32 6.61 -36.25 4.64
CA ASN A 32 7.84 -36.66 3.95
C ASN A 32 8.09 -38.18 4.04
N ASN A 33 7.71 -38.80 5.16
CA ASN A 33 7.89 -40.23 5.38
C ASN A 33 6.79 -41.06 4.70
N ALA A 34 5.53 -40.64 4.82
CA ALA A 34 4.39 -41.42 4.32
C ALA A 34 4.12 -41.22 2.81
N CYS A 35 4.42 -40.04 2.28
CA CYS A 35 4.14 -39.64 0.88
C CYS A 35 5.43 -39.46 0.07
N GLN A 36 6.45 -40.27 0.36
CA GLN A 36 7.81 -40.07 -0.15
C GLN A 36 7.88 -40.13 -1.69
N GLU A 37 7.14 -41.05 -2.31
CA GLU A 37 7.15 -41.24 -3.77
C GLU A 37 6.45 -40.09 -4.50
N GLU A 38 5.30 -39.64 -4.00
CA GLU A 38 4.56 -38.49 -4.51
C GLU A 38 5.40 -37.21 -4.34
N MET A 39 6.02 -37.03 -3.16
CA MET A 39 6.91 -35.91 -2.90
C MET A 39 8.11 -35.89 -3.83
N LYS A 40 8.70 -37.05 -4.12
CA LYS A 40 9.82 -37.17 -5.06
C LYS A 40 9.41 -36.72 -6.46
N LYS A 41 8.30 -37.22 -7.00
CA LYS A 41 7.80 -36.82 -8.33
C LYS A 41 7.45 -35.34 -8.41
N LYS A 42 6.82 -34.78 -7.37
CA LYS A 42 6.54 -33.35 -7.25
C LYS A 42 7.84 -32.53 -7.28
N ASN A 43 8.83 -32.92 -6.49
CA ASN A 43 10.10 -32.21 -6.40
C ASN A 43 10.92 -32.29 -7.70
N GLU A 44 10.89 -33.43 -8.41
CA GLU A 44 11.50 -33.58 -9.73
C GLU A 44 10.84 -32.66 -10.77
N THR A 45 9.51 -32.50 -10.71
CA THR A 45 8.77 -31.54 -11.53
C THR A 45 9.13 -30.11 -11.17
N LEU A 46 9.14 -29.77 -9.87
CA LEU A 46 9.50 -28.44 -9.36
C LEU A 46 10.89 -28.00 -9.80
N ALA A 47 11.87 -28.91 -9.78
CA ALA A 47 13.25 -28.63 -10.17
C ALA A 47 13.41 -28.21 -11.64
N ARG A 48 12.44 -28.54 -12.49
CA ARG A 48 12.40 -28.12 -13.91
C ARG A 48 11.80 -26.74 -14.11
N ILE A 49 11.14 -26.17 -13.08
CA ILE A 49 10.49 -24.87 -13.17
C ILE A 49 11.48 -23.77 -12.82
N SER A 50 11.83 -22.97 -13.82
CA SER A 50 12.72 -21.82 -13.69
C SER A 50 12.23 -20.80 -12.65
N TYR A 51 13.16 -20.14 -11.97
CA TYR A 51 12.86 -18.96 -11.14
C TYR A 51 12.84 -17.65 -11.95
N TYR A 52 13.23 -17.70 -13.23
CA TYR A 52 13.25 -16.52 -14.10
C TYR A 52 11.90 -16.23 -14.74
N TYR A 53 11.23 -17.26 -15.26
CA TYR A 53 9.98 -17.14 -15.99
C TYR A 53 8.88 -17.98 -15.33
N PRO A 54 7.63 -17.48 -15.30
CA PRO A 54 6.49 -18.28 -14.86
C PRO A 54 6.34 -19.52 -15.75
N PRO A 55 5.95 -20.67 -15.20
CA PRO A 55 5.61 -21.83 -16.01
C PRO A 55 4.41 -21.52 -16.91
N LEU A 56 4.49 -22.02 -18.14
CA LEU A 56 3.37 -22.07 -19.07
C LEU A 56 2.37 -23.17 -18.66
N THR A 57 1.22 -23.24 -19.31
CA THR A 57 0.04 -24.01 -18.91
C THR A 57 0.35 -25.47 -18.65
N ASP A 58 1.04 -26.15 -19.56
CA ASP A 58 1.36 -27.57 -19.43
C ASP A 58 2.30 -27.83 -18.25
N SER A 59 3.31 -26.98 -18.06
CA SER A 59 4.26 -27.12 -16.95
C SER A 59 3.60 -26.82 -15.60
N LEU A 60 2.71 -25.82 -15.55
CA LEU A 60 1.97 -25.49 -14.35
C LEU A 60 0.98 -26.60 -14.01
N LYS A 61 0.22 -27.09 -15.00
CA LYS A 61 -0.73 -28.18 -14.84
C LYS A 61 -0.05 -29.46 -14.33
N ASN A 62 1.07 -29.85 -14.94
CA ASN A 62 1.84 -31.00 -14.49
C ASN A 62 2.26 -30.85 -13.01
N TYR A 63 2.76 -29.68 -12.62
CA TYR A 63 3.10 -29.41 -11.22
C TYR A 63 1.88 -29.48 -10.29
N THR A 64 0.76 -28.86 -10.68
CA THR A 64 -0.48 -28.86 -9.89
C THR A 64 -1.02 -30.28 -9.70
N GLU A 65 -0.92 -31.14 -10.71
CA GLU A 65 -1.28 -32.56 -10.62
C GLU A 65 -0.39 -33.29 -9.60
N GLN A 66 0.94 -33.13 -9.67
CA GLN A 66 1.85 -33.74 -8.69
C GLN A 66 1.61 -33.22 -7.26
N CYS A 67 1.31 -31.93 -7.11
CA CYS A 67 0.92 -31.34 -5.83
C CYS A 67 -0.37 -31.98 -5.28
N ARG A 68 -1.36 -32.24 -6.15
CA ARG A 68 -2.63 -32.88 -5.76
C ARG A 68 -2.41 -34.30 -5.26
N ASP A 69 -1.53 -35.07 -5.89
CA ASP A 69 -1.18 -36.43 -5.46
C ASP A 69 -0.58 -36.43 -4.05
N VAL A 70 0.35 -35.50 -3.75
CA VAL A 70 0.91 -35.34 -2.40
C VAL A 70 -0.17 -34.94 -1.40
N MET A 71 -1.08 -34.04 -1.78
CA MET A 71 -2.18 -33.64 -0.91
C MET A 71 -3.14 -34.79 -0.59
N GLU A 72 -3.45 -35.62 -1.59
CA GLU A 72 -4.30 -36.80 -1.41
C GLU A 72 -3.67 -37.78 -0.41
N CYS A 73 -2.39 -38.11 -0.59
CA CYS A 73 -1.66 -38.94 0.37
C CYS A 73 -1.62 -38.31 1.78
N ALA A 74 -1.27 -37.02 1.88
CA ALA A 74 -1.13 -36.33 3.16
C ALA A 74 -2.46 -36.22 3.91
N SER A 75 -3.59 -36.12 3.20
CA SER A 75 -4.92 -35.99 3.80
C SER A 75 -5.33 -37.17 4.69
N GLY A 76 -4.75 -38.34 4.48
CA GLY A 76 -5.00 -39.54 5.28
C GLY A 76 -4.19 -39.62 6.58
N LEU A 77 -3.26 -38.69 6.83
CA LEU A 77 -2.40 -38.73 8.02
C LEU A 77 -3.15 -38.25 9.27
N GLU A 78 -2.98 -38.96 10.39
CA GLU A 78 -3.67 -38.65 11.65
C GLU A 78 -3.38 -37.21 12.14
N CYS A 79 -2.19 -36.68 11.87
CA CYS A 79 -1.82 -35.32 12.27
C CYS A 79 -2.58 -34.21 11.49
N PHE A 80 -3.18 -34.54 10.33
CA PHE A 80 -4.06 -33.65 9.56
C PHE A 80 -5.55 -33.81 9.90
N LYS A 81 -5.91 -34.73 10.80
CA LYS A 81 -7.30 -34.96 11.19
C LYS A 81 -7.90 -33.71 11.84
N GLY A 82 -9.06 -33.31 11.34
CA GLY A 82 -9.74 -32.09 11.78
C GLY A 82 -9.04 -30.79 11.35
N LYS A 83 -8.00 -30.87 10.51
CA LYS A 83 -7.34 -29.69 9.95
C LYS A 83 -8.01 -29.25 8.66
N PRO A 84 -8.02 -27.94 8.38
CA PRO A 84 -8.54 -27.43 7.12
C PRO A 84 -7.60 -27.77 5.96
N GLN A 85 -8.16 -27.96 4.76
CA GLN A 85 -7.42 -28.40 3.57
C GLN A 85 -6.27 -27.45 3.17
N TRP A 86 -6.34 -26.16 3.54
CA TRP A 86 -5.25 -25.22 3.29
C TRP A 86 -3.98 -25.53 4.10
N GLU A 87 -4.09 -26.18 5.27
CA GLU A 87 -2.93 -26.63 6.06
C GLU A 87 -2.24 -27.80 5.36
N ILE A 88 -3.01 -28.71 4.77
CA ILE A 88 -2.48 -29.82 3.95
C ILE A 88 -1.75 -29.23 2.74
N PHE A 89 -2.38 -28.31 2.00
CA PHE A 89 -1.75 -27.67 0.84
C PHE A 89 -0.40 -27.04 1.20
N ARG A 90 -0.31 -26.31 2.31
CA ARG A 90 0.93 -25.60 2.69
C ARG A 90 2.09 -26.56 2.96
N THR A 91 1.80 -27.77 3.44
CA THR A 91 2.83 -28.79 3.66
C THR A 91 3.15 -29.56 2.37
N SER A 92 2.15 -29.82 1.53
CA SER A 92 2.28 -30.65 0.34
C SER A 92 2.81 -29.90 -0.88
N CYS A 93 2.49 -28.61 -1.03
CA CYS A 93 2.66 -27.85 -2.26
C CYS A 93 3.49 -26.58 -2.05
N ASP A 94 4.10 -26.14 -3.15
CA ASP A 94 4.89 -24.92 -3.28
C ASP A 94 4.06 -23.87 -4.02
N ASP A 95 4.40 -22.61 -3.83
CA ASP A 95 3.71 -21.47 -4.44
C ASP A 95 4.15 -21.24 -5.90
N VAL A 96 4.09 -22.25 -6.77
CA VAL A 96 4.61 -22.15 -8.15
C VAL A 96 3.87 -21.09 -8.97
N GLY A 97 2.54 -21.06 -8.99
CA GLY A 97 1.80 -20.05 -9.75
C GLY A 97 1.84 -18.66 -9.09
N THR A 98 2.03 -18.58 -7.77
CA THR A 98 1.98 -17.31 -7.00
C THR A 98 3.34 -16.77 -6.55
N ARG A 99 4.44 -17.50 -6.73
CA ARG A 99 5.80 -17.00 -6.41
C ARG A 99 6.20 -15.86 -7.34
N SER A 100 7.18 -15.10 -6.85
CA SER A 100 7.84 -14.07 -7.64
C SER A 100 8.82 -14.69 -8.61
N TYR A 101 8.74 -14.24 -9.86
CA TYR A 101 9.69 -14.54 -10.93
C TYR A 101 10.40 -13.25 -11.33
N TYR A 102 11.64 -13.35 -11.82
CA TYR A 102 12.36 -12.17 -12.33
C TYR A 102 11.56 -11.43 -13.43
N PHE A 103 10.88 -12.21 -14.27
CA PHE A 103 9.97 -11.72 -15.31
C PHE A 103 8.83 -10.82 -14.78
N ASP A 104 8.39 -10.99 -13.53
CA ASP A 104 7.31 -10.18 -12.95
C ASP A 104 7.67 -8.68 -12.93
N THR A 105 8.98 -8.35 -12.92
CA THR A 105 9.45 -6.96 -13.06
C THR A 105 9.01 -6.35 -14.39
N CYS A 106 9.09 -7.10 -15.50
CA CYS A 106 8.64 -6.63 -16.82
C CYS A 106 7.13 -6.31 -16.80
N ILE A 107 6.32 -7.26 -16.29
CA ILE A 107 4.87 -7.08 -16.17
C ILE A 107 4.53 -5.87 -15.28
N TYR A 108 5.18 -5.74 -14.13
CA TYR A 108 4.99 -4.61 -13.22
C TYR A 108 5.27 -3.25 -13.89
N GLN A 109 6.35 -3.14 -14.67
CA GLN A 109 6.67 -1.89 -15.38
C GLN A 109 5.66 -1.58 -16.50
N ILE A 110 5.16 -2.61 -17.19
CA ILE A 110 4.09 -2.43 -18.18
C ILE A 110 2.83 -1.90 -17.50
N LEU A 111 2.40 -2.54 -16.41
CA LEU A 111 1.25 -2.09 -15.62
C LEU A 111 1.44 -0.64 -15.15
N LYS A 112 2.63 -0.28 -14.66
CA LYS A 112 2.95 1.10 -14.25
C LYS A 112 2.76 2.11 -15.39
N LYS A 113 3.14 1.76 -16.62
CA LYS A 113 2.93 2.61 -17.80
C LYS A 113 1.48 2.66 -18.27
N ILE A 114 0.75 1.57 -18.11
CA ILE A 114 -0.71 1.55 -18.35
C ILE A 114 -1.39 2.52 -17.39
N TYR A 115 -1.07 2.43 -16.10
CA TYR A 115 -1.71 3.25 -15.06
C TYR A 115 -1.27 4.71 -15.02
N SER A 116 -0.06 5.05 -15.49
CA SER A 116 0.34 6.44 -15.61
C SER A 116 -0.42 7.20 -16.72
N ASN A 117 -1.09 6.47 -17.62
CA ASN A 117 -1.78 7.00 -18.80
C ASN A 117 -0.85 7.80 -19.74
N ASP A 118 0.45 7.47 -19.74
CA ASP A 118 1.48 8.13 -20.55
C ASP A 118 1.46 7.69 -22.03
N HIS A 119 0.57 6.77 -22.41
CA HIS A 119 0.48 6.22 -23.75
C HIS A 119 -0.93 6.40 -24.32
N ASN A 120 -1.02 6.83 -25.57
CA ASN A 120 -2.31 7.06 -26.24
C ASN A 120 -3.22 5.82 -26.30
N CYS A 121 -2.65 4.61 -26.26
CA CYS A 121 -3.39 3.36 -26.29
C CYS A 121 -3.86 2.86 -24.91
N THR A 122 -3.54 3.54 -23.81
CA THR A 122 -3.91 3.07 -22.45
C THR A 122 -5.30 3.51 -22.00
N ALA A 123 -5.98 4.35 -22.78
CA ALA A 123 -7.32 4.85 -22.48
C ALA A 123 -8.38 3.74 -22.32
N GLY A 124 -8.16 2.56 -22.92
CA GLY A 124 -9.04 1.41 -22.80
C GLY A 124 -8.94 0.64 -21.47
N PHE A 125 -7.91 0.90 -20.65
CA PHE A 125 -7.71 0.23 -19.38
C PHE A 125 -8.44 1.00 -18.26
N SER A 126 -9.68 0.59 -17.95
CA SER A 126 -10.43 1.12 -16.79
C SER A 126 -10.30 0.20 -15.58
N PHE A 127 -9.99 0.79 -14.43
CA PHE A 127 -9.82 0.07 -13.17
C PHE A 127 -11.13 -0.43 -12.54
N GLU A 128 -12.27 0.17 -12.89
CA GLU A 128 -13.57 -0.28 -12.35
C GLU A 128 -13.84 -1.76 -12.66
N ASN A 129 -13.21 -2.28 -13.73
CA ASN A 129 -13.38 -3.64 -14.22
C ASN A 129 -12.07 -4.45 -14.18
N LEU A 130 -11.38 -4.49 -13.04
CA LEU A 130 -10.33 -5.49 -12.76
C LEU A 130 -10.76 -6.93 -13.12
N PHE A 131 -12.05 -7.22 -13.05
CA PHE A 131 -12.65 -8.52 -13.35
C PHE A 131 -12.90 -8.78 -14.85
N THR A 132 -12.63 -7.81 -15.72
CA THR A 132 -12.62 -7.98 -17.20
C THR A 132 -11.22 -7.78 -17.77
N ALA A 133 -10.19 -7.92 -16.93
CA ALA A 133 -8.80 -7.77 -17.34
C ALA A 133 -8.44 -8.74 -18.47
N ASP A 134 -8.99 -9.95 -18.47
CA ASP A 134 -8.82 -10.94 -19.55
C ASP A 134 -9.18 -10.35 -20.92
N THR A 135 -10.33 -9.69 -21.01
CA THR A 135 -10.87 -9.16 -22.26
C THR A 135 -10.07 -7.95 -22.72
N ILE A 136 -9.66 -7.08 -21.78
CA ILE A 136 -8.90 -5.86 -22.09
C ILE A 136 -7.47 -6.21 -22.51
N PHE A 137 -6.77 -7.06 -21.77
CA PHE A 137 -5.39 -7.43 -22.12
C PHE A 137 -5.32 -8.26 -23.41
N LYS A 138 -6.33 -9.06 -23.73
CA LYS A 138 -6.44 -9.72 -25.05
C LYS A 138 -6.71 -8.70 -26.16
N LYS A 139 -7.68 -7.79 -25.97
CA LYS A 139 -8.05 -6.77 -26.96
C LYS A 139 -6.92 -5.78 -27.24
N GLU A 140 -6.27 -5.29 -26.20
CA GLU A 140 -5.24 -4.25 -26.24
C GLU A 140 -3.81 -4.84 -26.34
N LYS A 141 -3.67 -6.09 -26.80
CA LYS A 141 -2.39 -6.81 -26.92
C LYS A 141 -1.26 -5.98 -27.52
N GLN A 142 -1.53 -5.29 -28.62
CA GLN A 142 -0.52 -4.46 -29.29
C GLN A 142 -0.07 -3.28 -28.42
N CYS A 143 -0.95 -2.70 -27.61
CA CYS A 143 -0.57 -1.65 -26.67
C CYS A 143 0.40 -2.21 -25.61
N VAL A 144 0.07 -3.37 -25.03
CA VAL A 144 0.88 -4.03 -23.99
C VAL A 144 2.26 -4.41 -24.54
N LEU A 145 2.33 -4.99 -25.74
CA LEU A 145 3.59 -5.34 -26.38
C LEU A 145 4.43 -4.10 -26.72
N ASN A 146 3.83 -3.03 -27.24
CA ASN A 146 4.54 -1.79 -27.54
C ASN A 146 5.12 -1.12 -26.29
N ILE A 147 4.42 -1.19 -25.16
CA ILE A 147 4.94 -0.75 -23.87
C ILE A 147 6.07 -1.68 -23.42
N GLY A 148 5.84 -3.00 -23.47
CA GLY A 148 6.80 -4.03 -23.08
C GLY A 148 8.15 -3.90 -23.80
N GLN A 149 8.12 -3.63 -25.10
CA GLN A 149 9.33 -3.43 -25.91
C GLN A 149 10.21 -2.28 -25.40
N ARG A 150 9.62 -1.29 -24.72
CA ARG A 150 10.33 -0.11 -24.21
C ARG A 150 10.79 -0.26 -22.76
N VAL A 151 10.09 -1.04 -21.95
CA VAL A 151 10.31 -1.09 -20.48
C VAL A 151 10.90 -2.41 -19.99
N CYS A 152 10.76 -3.48 -20.77
CA CYS A 152 11.29 -4.80 -20.41
C CYS A 152 12.71 -4.99 -20.98
N LYS A 153 13.48 -5.87 -20.34
CA LYS A 153 14.73 -6.36 -20.92
C LYS A 153 14.42 -7.18 -22.17
N THR A 154 15.38 -7.26 -23.10
CA THR A 154 15.19 -7.95 -24.39
C THR A 154 14.68 -9.39 -24.23
N ASP A 155 15.30 -10.19 -23.35
CA ASP A 155 14.90 -11.58 -23.16
C ASP A 155 13.51 -11.72 -22.53
N ASP A 156 13.19 -10.84 -21.56
CA ASP A 156 11.86 -10.79 -20.94
C ASP A 156 10.80 -10.38 -21.96
N PHE A 157 11.09 -9.40 -22.82
CA PHE A 157 10.19 -8.98 -23.89
C PHE A 157 9.97 -10.10 -24.91
N ASN A 158 11.02 -10.79 -25.33
CA ASN A 158 10.91 -11.93 -26.26
C ASN A 158 10.05 -13.04 -25.65
N PHE A 159 10.24 -13.35 -24.36
CA PHE A 159 9.40 -14.31 -23.66
C PHE A 159 7.93 -13.86 -23.61
N LEU A 160 7.66 -12.60 -23.26
CA LEU A 160 6.31 -12.04 -23.25
C LEU A 160 5.66 -12.11 -24.63
N GLN A 161 6.38 -11.70 -25.68
CA GLN A 161 5.85 -11.65 -27.04
C GLN A 161 5.48 -13.04 -27.56
N ASN A 162 6.36 -14.02 -27.34
CA ASN A 162 6.17 -15.39 -27.83
C ASN A 162 5.06 -16.14 -27.08
N ASN A 163 4.79 -15.79 -25.83
CA ASN A 163 3.85 -16.51 -24.96
C ASN A 163 2.66 -15.65 -24.51
N TYR A 164 2.40 -14.52 -25.18
CA TYR A 164 1.47 -13.50 -24.70
C TYR A 164 0.08 -14.05 -24.39
N ASP A 165 -0.53 -14.77 -25.34
CA ASP A 165 -1.92 -15.19 -25.23
C ASP A 165 -2.11 -16.17 -24.07
N GLU A 166 -1.16 -17.10 -23.93
CA GLU A 166 -1.13 -18.08 -22.85
C GLU A 166 -0.87 -17.43 -21.48
N LEU A 167 0.09 -16.49 -21.39
CA LEU A 167 0.36 -15.76 -20.15
C LEU A 167 -0.85 -14.94 -19.70
N ILE A 168 -1.50 -14.22 -20.61
CA ILE A 168 -2.69 -13.45 -20.28
C ILE A 168 -3.82 -14.39 -19.84
N GLU A 169 -3.99 -15.53 -20.51
CA GLU A 169 -4.96 -16.54 -20.09
C GLU A 169 -4.70 -17.02 -18.65
N LEU A 170 -3.47 -17.42 -18.33
CA LEU A 170 -3.08 -17.84 -16.96
C LEU A 170 -3.28 -16.73 -15.91
N TYR A 171 -2.96 -15.49 -16.27
CA TYR A 171 -3.03 -14.35 -15.35
C TYR A 171 -4.44 -13.80 -15.13
N THR A 172 -5.37 -14.09 -16.01
CA THR A 172 -6.70 -13.46 -15.96
C THR A 172 -7.84 -14.45 -15.80
N ASN A 173 -7.64 -15.72 -16.12
CA ASN A 173 -8.60 -16.76 -15.78
C ASN A 173 -8.71 -16.86 -14.26
N ASN A 174 -9.94 -16.91 -13.74
CA ASN A 174 -10.19 -17.07 -12.32
C ASN A 174 -10.77 -18.48 -12.08
N PRO A 175 -10.05 -19.37 -11.38
CA PRO A 175 -10.55 -20.70 -11.13
C PRO A 175 -11.79 -20.64 -10.24
N THR A 176 -12.83 -21.39 -10.61
CA THR A 176 -14.16 -21.34 -9.98
C THR A 176 -14.27 -22.13 -8.67
N SER A 177 -13.33 -23.03 -8.34
CA SER A 177 -13.28 -23.72 -7.03
C SER A 177 -11.94 -24.45 -6.78
N GLY A 178 -11.66 -24.80 -5.52
CA GLY A 178 -10.67 -25.82 -5.13
C GLY A 178 -9.23 -25.36 -4.82
N ILE A 179 -8.34 -26.36 -4.70
CA ILE A 179 -6.87 -26.23 -4.52
C ILE A 179 -6.27 -25.27 -5.55
N ASP A 180 -6.79 -25.32 -6.77
CA ASP A 180 -6.32 -24.55 -7.91
C ASP A 180 -6.42 -23.03 -7.67
N ARG A 181 -7.25 -22.58 -6.72
CA ARG A 181 -7.35 -21.16 -6.34
C ARG A 181 -6.19 -20.68 -5.47
N TRP A 182 -5.58 -21.56 -4.68
CA TRP A 182 -4.57 -21.15 -3.71
C TRP A 182 -3.27 -20.71 -4.37
N ASP A 183 -2.88 -21.39 -5.44
CA ASP A 183 -1.65 -21.10 -6.19
C ASP A 183 -1.93 -20.62 -7.63
N HIS A 184 -3.12 -20.07 -7.89
CA HIS A 184 -3.42 -19.58 -9.22
C HIS A 184 -2.64 -18.29 -9.56
N PRO A 185 -2.01 -18.19 -10.74
CA PRO A 185 -1.28 -16.99 -11.16
C PRO A 185 -2.11 -15.70 -11.18
N SER A 186 -3.42 -15.80 -11.44
CA SER A 186 -4.31 -14.63 -11.45
C SER A 186 -4.42 -13.91 -10.11
N GLY A 187 -4.22 -14.63 -9.01
CA GLY A 187 -4.11 -14.03 -7.68
C GLY A 187 -2.93 -13.07 -7.57
N LYS A 188 -1.76 -13.51 -8.03
CA LYS A 188 -0.54 -12.69 -8.07
C LYS A 188 -0.70 -11.52 -9.04
N PHE A 189 -1.23 -11.76 -10.23
CA PHE A 189 -1.44 -10.71 -11.24
C PHE A 189 -2.36 -9.60 -10.71
N TYR A 190 -3.49 -9.97 -10.09
CA TYR A 190 -4.39 -9.03 -9.41
C TYR A 190 -3.66 -8.20 -8.35
N MET A 191 -2.81 -8.83 -7.53
CA MET A 191 -2.02 -8.12 -6.52
C MET A 191 -1.01 -7.15 -7.13
N MET A 192 -0.39 -7.48 -8.27
CA MET A 192 0.50 -6.54 -8.98
C MET A 192 -0.24 -5.27 -9.40
N HIS A 193 -1.49 -5.37 -9.87
CA HIS A 193 -2.31 -4.20 -10.17
C HIS A 193 -2.52 -3.31 -8.94
N CYS A 194 -2.88 -3.91 -7.79
CA CYS A 194 -3.05 -3.17 -6.55
C CYS A 194 -1.75 -2.50 -6.09
N ASP A 195 -0.60 -3.17 -6.26
CA ASP A 195 0.71 -2.63 -5.90
C ASP A 195 1.15 -1.47 -6.78
N VAL A 196 0.83 -1.50 -8.08
CA VAL A 196 1.12 -0.38 -8.97
C VAL A 196 0.31 0.85 -8.56
N LEU A 197 -0.98 0.69 -8.23
CA LEU A 197 -1.81 1.80 -7.76
C LEU A 197 -1.34 2.35 -6.42
N ARG A 198 -0.96 1.47 -5.49
CA ARG A 198 -0.34 1.88 -4.23
C ARG A 198 0.95 2.67 -4.48
N SER A 199 1.79 2.23 -5.43
CA SER A 199 2.99 2.96 -5.81
C SER A 199 2.64 4.32 -6.43
N ASP A 200 1.61 4.41 -7.27
CA ASP A 200 1.18 5.66 -7.90
C ASP A 200 0.66 6.67 -6.86
N PHE A 201 -0.13 6.19 -5.89
CA PHE A 201 -0.56 6.98 -4.72
C PHE A 201 0.64 7.55 -3.94
N VAL A 202 1.65 6.72 -3.67
CA VAL A 202 2.88 7.18 -2.98
C VAL A 202 3.66 8.19 -3.82
N GLN A 203 3.78 7.98 -5.14
CA GLN A 203 4.51 8.90 -6.00
C GLN A 203 3.81 10.27 -6.11
N LYS A 204 2.49 10.30 -6.28
CA LYS A 204 1.74 11.55 -6.37
C LYS A 204 1.73 12.34 -5.07
N SER A 205 1.69 11.66 -3.92
CA SER A 205 1.75 12.32 -2.61
C SER A 205 3.12 12.96 -2.32
N VAL A 206 4.22 12.40 -2.82
CA VAL A 206 5.56 13.04 -2.75
C VAL A 206 5.60 14.38 -3.50
N GLY A 207 4.78 14.54 -4.55
CA GLY A 207 4.67 15.76 -5.34
C GLY A 207 3.75 16.85 -4.75
N ILE A 208 3.06 16.58 -3.64
CA ILE A 208 2.12 17.53 -3.01
C ILE A 208 2.76 18.09 -1.75
N MET A 209 2.79 19.42 -1.62
CA MET A 209 3.23 20.09 -0.38
C MET A 209 2.09 20.15 0.62
N VAL A 210 2.39 20.06 1.91
CA VAL A 210 1.41 20.09 3.00
C VAL A 210 0.59 21.38 2.97
N SER A 211 1.22 22.53 2.74
CA SER A 211 0.52 23.82 2.61
C SER A 211 -0.52 23.86 1.49
N SER A 212 -0.38 23.02 0.46
CA SER A 212 -1.29 22.96 -0.69
C SER A 212 -2.43 21.94 -0.53
N VAL A 213 -2.46 21.20 0.58
CA VAL A 213 -3.47 20.17 0.85
C VAL A 213 -4.83 20.82 1.07
N ASN A 214 -5.70 20.66 0.09
CA ASN A 214 -7.07 21.15 0.08
C ASN A 214 -7.94 20.19 -0.75
N GLN A 215 -9.18 19.94 -0.33
CA GLN A 215 -10.18 19.17 -1.09
C GLN A 215 -10.44 19.73 -2.49
N GLU A 216 -10.26 21.03 -2.72
CA GLU A 216 -10.46 21.66 -4.04
C GLU A 216 -9.26 21.51 -4.98
N ASN A 217 -8.08 21.20 -4.45
CA ASN A 217 -6.85 21.05 -5.22
C ASN A 217 -6.94 19.86 -6.18
N VAL A 218 -6.70 20.10 -7.47
CA VAL A 218 -6.80 19.09 -8.54
C VAL A 218 -5.89 17.89 -8.30
N ASN A 219 -4.66 18.11 -7.81
CA ASN A 219 -3.71 17.03 -7.53
C ASN A 219 -4.14 16.21 -6.30
N VAL A 220 -4.75 16.87 -5.30
CA VAL A 220 -5.29 16.19 -4.11
C VAL A 220 -6.54 15.38 -4.47
N LYS A 221 -7.43 15.90 -5.33
CA LYS A 221 -8.58 15.14 -5.84
C LYS A 221 -8.15 13.86 -6.54
N LYS A 222 -7.19 13.96 -7.47
CA LYS A 222 -6.59 12.79 -8.15
C LYS A 222 -5.97 11.80 -7.17
N LEU A 223 -5.24 12.29 -6.16
CA LEU A 223 -4.67 11.45 -5.10
C LEU A 223 -5.76 10.67 -4.34
N LEU A 224 -6.88 11.33 -4.01
CA LEU A 224 -8.00 10.71 -3.30
C LEU A 224 -8.75 9.69 -4.18
N GLU A 225 -8.92 9.95 -5.47
CA GLU A 225 -9.49 8.98 -6.42
C GLU A 225 -8.65 7.69 -6.46
N ILE A 226 -7.32 7.82 -6.54
CA ILE A 226 -6.40 6.67 -6.54
C ILE A 226 -6.43 5.96 -5.19
N ALA A 227 -6.55 6.69 -4.07
CA ALA A 227 -6.69 6.08 -2.75
C ALA A 227 -7.94 5.20 -2.67
N GLN A 228 -9.09 5.69 -3.16
CA GLN A 228 -10.34 4.92 -3.18
C GLN A 228 -10.25 3.68 -4.06
N ILE A 229 -9.66 3.82 -5.25
CA ILE A 229 -9.38 2.73 -6.19
C ILE A 229 -8.48 1.68 -5.53
N THR A 230 -7.36 2.10 -4.93
CA THR A 230 -6.41 1.20 -4.26
C THR A 230 -7.07 0.49 -3.08
N GLN A 231 -7.87 1.19 -2.27
CA GLN A 231 -8.60 0.61 -1.15
C GLN A 231 -9.60 -0.47 -1.60
N LYS A 232 -10.32 -0.23 -2.70
CA LYS A 232 -11.22 -1.25 -3.30
C LYS A 232 -10.43 -2.46 -3.80
N CYS A 233 -9.24 -2.25 -4.36
CA CYS A 233 -8.33 -3.31 -4.81
C CYS A 233 -7.92 -4.21 -3.64
N THR A 234 -7.40 -3.59 -2.57
CA THR A 234 -6.86 -4.31 -1.42
C THR A 234 -7.93 -5.05 -0.61
N HIS A 235 -9.17 -4.54 -0.55
CA HIS A 235 -10.27 -5.23 0.15
C HIS A 235 -10.79 -6.47 -0.59
N LYS A 236 -10.68 -6.51 -1.92
CA LYS A 236 -11.19 -7.63 -2.73
C LYS A 236 -10.17 -8.74 -2.93
N SER A 237 -8.90 -8.52 -2.59
CA SER A 237 -7.87 -9.55 -2.71
C SER A 237 -8.08 -10.66 -1.68
N PRO A 238 -8.11 -11.94 -2.08
CA PRO A 238 -8.12 -13.07 -1.15
C PRO A 238 -6.75 -13.29 -0.47
N PHE A 239 -5.72 -12.53 -0.84
CA PHE A 239 -4.35 -12.66 -0.35
C PHE A 239 -3.98 -11.53 0.60
N VAL A 240 -3.46 -11.87 1.78
CA VAL A 240 -3.08 -10.89 2.81
C VAL A 240 -1.68 -10.35 2.53
N TYR A 241 -1.56 -9.02 2.54
CA TYR A 241 -0.26 -8.34 2.50
C TYR A 241 0.58 -8.69 3.74
N GLY A 242 1.69 -9.41 3.56
CA GLY A 242 2.59 -9.74 4.67
C GLY A 242 3.32 -8.53 5.26
N ASN A 243 3.45 -7.43 4.52
CA ASN A 243 4.22 -6.27 4.98
C ASN A 243 3.84 -4.95 4.27
N SER A 244 2.70 -4.33 4.62
CA SER A 244 2.46 -2.90 4.32
C SER A 244 1.33 -2.26 5.14
N ASN A 245 1.20 -2.61 6.43
CA ASN A 245 0.15 -2.08 7.31
C ASN A 245 0.07 -0.54 7.24
N TYR A 246 1.22 0.14 7.22
CA TYR A 246 1.33 1.60 7.10
C TYR A 246 0.61 2.19 5.87
N TYR A 247 0.93 1.71 4.66
CA TYR A 247 0.35 2.26 3.43
C TYR A 247 -1.15 2.00 3.36
N ASN A 248 -1.59 0.84 3.85
CA ASN A 248 -3.01 0.50 3.91
C ASN A 248 -3.77 1.42 4.87
N ILE A 249 -3.19 1.74 6.03
CA ILE A 249 -3.76 2.72 6.97
C ILE A 249 -3.80 4.10 6.31
N TRP A 250 -2.71 4.55 5.68
CA TRP A 250 -2.70 5.85 5.02
C TRP A 250 -3.77 5.95 3.92
N ILE A 251 -3.83 4.99 3.01
CA ILE A 251 -4.83 4.93 1.93
C ILE A 251 -6.26 4.95 2.53
N LYS A 252 -6.49 4.16 3.59
CA LYS A 252 -7.79 4.09 4.29
C LYS A 252 -8.21 5.45 4.88
N TYR A 253 -7.28 6.23 5.41
CA TYR A 253 -7.57 7.50 6.07
C TYR A 253 -7.28 8.75 5.24
N ALA A 254 -6.79 8.60 4.00
CA ALA A 254 -6.38 9.72 3.15
C ALA A 254 -7.48 10.81 3.05
N GLN A 255 -8.72 10.40 2.81
CA GLN A 255 -9.85 11.33 2.70
C GLN A 255 -10.16 12.06 4.01
N THR A 256 -10.11 11.36 5.14
CA THR A 256 -10.31 11.95 6.46
C THR A 256 -9.22 12.94 6.81
N ILE A 257 -7.95 12.60 6.57
CA ILE A 257 -6.83 13.49 6.90
C ILE A 257 -6.87 14.74 6.00
N VAL A 258 -7.14 14.59 4.70
CA VAL A 258 -7.30 15.74 3.79
C VAL A 258 -8.46 16.64 4.24
N ALA A 259 -9.59 16.08 4.67
CA ALA A 259 -10.72 16.87 5.17
C ALA A 259 -10.35 17.66 6.44
N VAL A 260 -9.65 17.03 7.38
CA VAL A 260 -9.16 17.69 8.59
C VAL A 260 -8.18 18.82 8.24
N MET A 261 -7.22 18.58 7.36
CA MET A 261 -6.24 19.59 6.92
C MET A 261 -6.90 20.77 6.24
N THR A 262 -7.84 20.50 5.32
CA THR A 262 -8.63 21.53 4.64
C THR A 262 -9.36 22.41 5.66
N ASN A 263 -9.96 21.78 6.67
CA ASN A 263 -10.65 22.49 7.74
C ASN A 263 -9.69 23.32 8.62
N VAL A 264 -8.50 22.80 8.94
CA VAL A 264 -7.47 23.52 9.70
C VAL A 264 -7.00 24.76 8.94
N PHE A 265 -6.66 24.65 7.65
CA PHE A 265 -6.23 25.79 6.85
C PHE A 265 -7.33 26.80 6.59
N LYS A 266 -8.59 26.36 6.48
CA LYS A 266 -9.74 27.28 6.39
C LYS A 266 -9.90 28.14 7.64
N HIS A 267 -9.69 27.57 8.84
CA HIS A 267 -9.81 28.29 10.10
C HIS A 267 -8.55 29.05 10.52
N ARG A 268 -7.37 28.62 10.05
CA ARG A 268 -6.08 29.26 10.31
C ARG A 268 -5.27 29.39 9.01
N PRO A 269 -5.61 30.35 8.15
CA PRO A 269 -4.98 30.48 6.83
C PRO A 269 -3.48 30.78 6.89
N THR A 270 -3.00 31.44 7.94
CA THR A 270 -1.57 31.75 8.14
C THR A 270 -0.70 30.50 8.22
N LEU A 271 -1.23 29.36 8.72
CA LEU A 271 -0.49 28.11 8.77
C LEU A 271 -0.02 27.66 7.38
N SER A 272 -0.81 27.90 6.33
CA SER A 272 -0.44 27.53 4.95
C SER A 272 0.77 28.31 4.43
N GLN A 273 1.10 29.43 5.07
CA GLN A 273 2.21 30.30 4.70
C GLN A 273 3.49 29.98 5.48
N TYR A 274 3.42 29.14 6.52
CA TYR A 274 4.57 28.82 7.35
C TYR A 274 5.61 28.01 6.58
N GLN A 275 6.87 28.38 6.74
CA GLN A 275 7.98 27.76 6.03
C GLN A 275 8.13 26.28 6.37
N CYS A 276 7.86 25.91 7.63
CA CYS A 276 7.79 24.54 8.10
C CYS A 276 6.74 23.68 7.34
N LEU A 277 5.65 24.26 6.81
CA LEU A 277 4.61 23.52 6.08
C LEU A 277 4.73 23.66 4.56
N THR A 278 5.28 24.77 4.06
CA THR A 278 5.49 24.98 2.62
C THR A 278 6.63 24.13 2.06
N SER A 279 7.62 23.80 2.89
CA SER A 279 8.73 22.91 2.55
C SER A 279 8.46 21.42 2.82
N LEU A 280 7.39 21.11 3.57
CA LEU A 280 7.07 19.74 3.97
C LEU A 280 6.22 19.05 2.91
N LYS A 281 6.67 17.87 2.48
CA LYS A 281 5.92 17.00 1.55
C LYS A 281 4.78 16.31 2.28
N SER A 282 3.67 16.16 1.58
CA SER A 282 2.48 15.49 2.12
C SER A 282 2.80 14.06 2.54
N TYR A 283 3.62 13.34 1.76
CA TYR A 283 4.09 11.99 2.09
C TYR A 283 4.71 11.90 3.50
N ASP A 284 5.63 12.82 3.83
CA ASP A 284 6.31 12.81 5.12
C ASP A 284 5.34 13.18 6.25
N PHE A 285 4.47 14.16 6.03
CA PHE A 285 3.45 14.54 7.01
C PHE A 285 2.48 13.40 7.33
N PHE A 286 1.91 12.77 6.29
CA PHE A 286 0.95 11.68 6.47
C PHE A 286 1.59 10.48 7.17
N ARG A 287 2.89 10.25 6.98
CA ARG A 287 3.63 9.19 7.67
C ARG A 287 3.57 9.32 9.17
N GLU A 288 3.86 10.51 9.65
CA GLU A 288 3.91 10.80 11.08
C GLU A 288 2.49 10.83 11.67
N VAL A 289 1.50 11.34 10.93
CA VAL A 289 0.09 11.34 11.35
C VAL A 289 -0.45 9.92 11.51
N VAL A 290 -0.17 9.02 10.55
CA VAL A 290 -0.64 7.64 10.60
C VAL A 290 -0.07 6.87 11.80
N GLN A 291 1.21 7.08 12.12
CA GLN A 291 1.81 6.46 13.31
C GLN A 291 1.15 6.93 14.62
N CYS A 292 0.71 8.19 14.67
CA CYS A 292 -0.06 8.70 15.82
C CYS A 292 -1.49 8.11 15.89
N MET A 293 -2.08 7.78 14.74
CA MET A 293 -3.47 7.30 14.67
C MET A 293 -3.67 5.88 15.20
N ASP A 294 -2.64 5.04 15.22
CA ASP A 294 -2.70 3.71 15.84
C ASP A 294 -3.07 3.78 17.35
N ALA A 295 -3.01 4.97 17.96
CA ALA A 295 -3.38 5.23 19.36
C ALA A 295 -4.35 6.42 19.57
N GLY A 296 -4.93 7.05 18.53
CA GLY A 296 -5.58 8.36 18.70
C GLY A 296 -6.54 8.87 17.60
N ASN A 297 -7.06 10.09 17.82
CA ASN A 297 -8.00 10.78 16.92
C ASN A 297 -7.23 11.58 15.83
N VAL A 298 -7.60 11.41 14.55
CA VAL A 298 -6.99 12.07 13.38
C VAL A 298 -6.74 13.57 13.61
N LYS A 299 -7.75 14.29 14.11
CA LYS A 299 -7.65 15.74 14.34
C LYS A 299 -6.59 16.07 15.39
N LYS A 300 -6.50 15.28 16.46
CA LYS A 300 -5.48 15.44 17.50
C LYS A 300 -4.08 15.18 16.94
N CYS A 301 -3.93 14.14 16.12
CA CYS A 301 -2.65 13.80 15.49
C CYS A 301 -2.16 14.87 14.52
N VAL A 302 -3.05 15.37 13.66
CA VAL A 302 -2.76 16.49 12.74
C VAL A 302 -2.29 17.73 13.53
N TRP A 303 -3.03 18.11 14.58
CA TRP A 303 -2.67 19.26 15.40
C TRP A 303 -1.37 19.07 16.18
N PHE A 304 -1.17 17.90 16.77
CA PHE A 304 0.07 17.55 17.45
C PHE A 304 1.27 17.71 16.52
N PHE A 305 1.16 17.18 15.30
CA PHE A 305 2.23 17.29 14.32
C PHE A 305 2.50 18.73 13.89
N ILE A 306 1.46 19.51 13.55
CA ILE A 306 1.64 20.93 13.18
C ILE A 306 2.30 21.72 14.32
N ASN A 307 1.82 21.55 15.55
CA ASN A 307 2.39 22.26 16.71
C ASN A 307 3.86 21.88 16.97
N LEU A 308 4.21 20.61 16.76
CA LEU A 308 5.58 20.13 16.95
C LEU A 308 6.51 20.64 15.84
N TYR A 309 6.08 20.55 14.58
CA TYR A 309 6.92 20.84 13.42
C TYR A 309 7.05 22.35 13.15
N CYS A 310 6.07 23.14 13.56
CA CYS A 310 6.00 24.58 13.32
C CYS A 310 6.04 25.41 14.61
N GLN A 311 6.56 24.83 15.70
CA GLN A 311 6.51 25.44 17.03
C GLN A 311 7.07 26.86 17.04
N GLU A 312 8.21 27.09 16.37
CA GLU A 312 8.88 28.40 16.34
C GLU A 312 8.04 29.47 15.65
N GLU A 313 7.49 29.16 14.47
CA GLU A 313 6.64 30.08 13.69
C GLU A 313 5.32 30.37 14.43
N ILE A 314 4.70 29.35 15.03
CA ILE A 314 3.49 29.51 15.86
C ILE A 314 3.77 30.44 17.05
N MET A 315 4.91 30.25 17.73
CA MET A 315 5.30 31.10 18.86
C MET A 315 5.59 32.54 18.41
N ALA A 316 6.22 32.74 17.25
CA ALA A 316 6.48 34.06 16.70
C ALA A 316 5.19 34.81 16.34
N ASP A 317 4.24 34.14 15.67
CA ASP A 317 2.93 34.72 15.34
C ASP A 317 2.12 35.08 16.60
N SER A 318 2.17 34.23 17.63
CA SER A 318 1.49 34.51 18.91
C SER A 318 2.07 35.72 19.65
N LYS A 319 3.36 36.01 19.47
CA LYS A 319 4.03 37.20 20.05
C LYS A 319 3.70 38.47 19.27
N ASN A 320 3.52 38.36 17.95
CA ASN A 320 3.11 39.47 17.09
C ASN A 320 1.62 39.80 17.26
N GLN A 321 0.80 38.85 17.70
CA GLN A 321 -0.54 39.07 18.22
C GLN A 321 -0.50 39.53 19.70
N THR A 322 0.23 40.60 20.01
CA THR A 322 -0.07 41.37 21.23
C THR A 322 -1.46 41.97 21.10
N VAL A 323 -2.40 41.23 21.67
CA VAL A 323 -3.83 41.39 21.65
C VAL A 323 -4.27 42.60 22.47
N THR A 324 -4.96 43.55 21.83
CA THR A 324 -5.99 44.39 22.45
C THR A 324 -7.18 43.49 22.79
N TRP A 325 -7.23 42.97 24.02
CA TRP A 325 -8.48 42.41 24.56
C TRP A 325 -9.37 43.58 24.98
N ALA A 326 -10.38 43.87 24.17
CA ALA A 326 -11.60 44.48 24.70
C ALA A 326 -12.40 43.35 25.36
N PRO A 327 -12.73 43.42 26.67
CA PRO A 327 -13.49 42.37 27.33
C PRO A 327 -14.88 42.29 26.72
N HIS A 328 -15.28 41.11 26.26
CA HIS A 328 -16.68 40.80 25.98
C HIS A 328 -17.44 40.78 27.32
N LYS A 329 -18.34 41.75 27.52
CA LYS A 329 -19.27 41.76 28.64
C LYS A 329 -20.36 40.72 28.42
N GLU A 330 -20.18 39.52 28.96
CA GLU A 330 -21.29 38.64 29.33
C GLU A 330 -21.09 38.10 30.75
N SER A 331 -21.95 38.61 31.65
CA SER A 331 -22.55 37.95 32.82
C SER A 331 -21.64 37.39 33.95
N ASN A 332 -21.61 38.15 35.06
CA ASN A 332 -21.51 37.72 36.47
C ASN A 332 -20.35 36.78 36.90
N VAL A 333 -19.16 37.00 36.36
CA VAL A 333 -17.92 36.48 36.95
C VAL A 333 -17.07 37.69 37.37
N PRO A 334 -16.48 37.74 38.58
CA PRO A 334 -15.66 38.87 39.00
C PRO A 334 -14.54 39.12 37.98
N ASP A 335 -14.33 40.38 37.61
CA ASP A 335 -13.35 40.76 36.60
C ASP A 335 -11.95 40.38 37.09
N VAL A 336 -11.38 39.35 36.45
CA VAL A 336 -10.00 38.92 36.69
C VAL A 336 -9.13 39.55 35.62
N SER A 337 -8.33 40.54 36.02
CA SER A 337 -7.32 41.12 35.14
C SER A 337 -5.97 40.43 35.37
N PHE A 338 -5.36 40.02 34.26
CA PHE A 338 -4.04 39.41 34.25
C PHE A 338 -3.01 40.43 33.75
N SER A 339 -1.96 40.65 34.53
CA SER A 339 -0.83 41.47 34.10
C SER A 339 0.48 40.76 34.41
N MET A 340 1.37 40.77 33.41
CA MET A 340 2.69 40.17 33.49
C MET A 340 3.73 41.27 33.48
N PHE A 341 4.39 41.48 34.61
CA PHE A 341 5.49 42.44 34.70
C PHE A 341 6.82 41.71 34.51
N LYS A 342 7.56 42.11 33.48
CA LYS A 342 8.92 41.65 33.23
C LYS A 342 9.88 42.66 33.85
N ASN A 343 10.44 42.33 35.01
CA ASN A 343 11.63 43.03 35.51
C ASN A 343 12.78 42.03 35.57
N ASN A 344 13.99 42.50 35.28
CA ASN A 344 15.12 41.79 34.67
C ASN A 344 15.67 40.56 35.41
N GLN A 345 15.06 40.07 36.49
CA GLN A 345 15.51 38.83 37.14
C GLN A 345 14.41 37.86 37.61
N ARG A 346 13.10 38.17 37.58
CA ARG A 346 12.02 37.17 37.83
C ARG A 346 10.69 37.56 37.17
N HIS A 347 9.98 36.58 36.62
CA HIS A 347 8.58 36.75 36.19
C HIS A 347 7.68 36.75 37.42
N LYS A 348 6.97 37.86 37.67
CA LYS A 348 5.97 37.94 38.73
C LYS A 348 4.59 37.91 38.09
N PHE A 349 3.80 36.91 38.43
CA PHE A 349 2.40 36.79 38.02
C PHE A 349 1.54 37.45 39.09
N VAL A 350 0.73 38.43 38.69
CA VAL A 350 -0.21 39.10 39.59
C VAL A 350 -1.61 38.88 39.02
N PHE A 351 -2.47 38.29 39.84
CA PHE A 351 -3.90 38.15 39.57
C PHE A 351 -4.62 39.19 40.41
N THR A 352 -5.33 40.10 39.76
CA THR A 352 -6.16 41.09 40.45
C THR A 352 -7.61 40.71 40.22
N VAL A 353 -8.31 40.41 41.30
CA VAL A 353 -9.74 40.11 41.28
C VAL A 353 -10.46 41.32 41.85
N SER A 354 -11.24 42.00 41.02
CA SER A 354 -12.12 43.09 41.43
C SER A 354 -13.52 42.52 41.61
N ASN A 355 -14.01 42.51 42.85
CA ASN A 355 -15.42 42.27 43.13
C ASN A 355 -16.16 43.59 42.93
N ASN A 356 -17.21 43.60 42.10
CA ASN A 356 -18.20 44.67 42.12
C ASN A 356 -19.03 44.61 43.40
#